data_AF-K6Y768-F1
#
_entry.id   AF-K6Y768-F1
#
_cell.length_a   1.000
_cell.length_b   1.000
_cell.length_c   1.000
_cell.angle_alpha   90.00
_cell.angle_beta   90.00
_cell.angle_gamma   90.00
#
_symmetry.space_group_name_H-M   'P 1'
#
loop_
_entity.id
_entity.type
_entity.pdbx_description
1 polymer ?
#
loop_
_entity_poly.entity_id
_entity_poly.type
_entity_poly.pdbx_seq_one_letter_code
_entity_poly.pdbx_strand_id
1 'polypeptide(L)'
;MTTYINDRDKLNYAAGVLDIASLIPKLDTKDVNKLRNSYRKFVGDDLHDDVKNYDVKICDYLVTNIYDKYSIRIKVFKPNNNHIKLPGLVHFHGGGFILGDINTDSERCARLAEALQMCIINVEYRLSPESPYPTAIYDGFSVLSWLQTHGEYIGLDIKRLGISGVSAGAAIAASICLLCRDKDLDWLKLQFFWYPALDNNRDTESMKNGHHAFVWNTHNVNHMWQYYLGELDDNCNAVPVKANRFDGLPQCFLISCEHDPLKDGAEIYAQFLVDANVECHSICYLGTVHGFDTFGDLDIVNRAYEQSIQWLGIL
;
A
#
# COMPACT_ATOMS: atom_id res chain seq x y z
N MET A 1 -35.50 6.12 -10.99
CA MET A 1 -36.35 6.86 -10.05
C MET A 1 -36.05 6.26 -8.69
N THR A 2 -35.15 6.88 -7.93
CA THR A 2 -34.64 6.33 -6.67
C THR A 2 -35.19 7.17 -5.54
N THR A 3 -35.99 6.53 -4.69
CA THR A 3 -36.55 7.13 -3.48
C THR A 3 -35.48 7.05 -2.38
N TYR A 4 -35.10 8.20 -1.82
CA TYR A 4 -34.23 8.25 -0.66
C TYR A 4 -35.07 8.25 0.62
N ILE A 5 -34.87 7.27 1.49
CA ILE A 5 -35.32 7.32 2.88
C ILE A 5 -34.10 7.70 3.72
N ASN A 6 -34.21 8.84 4.40
CA ASN A 6 -33.18 9.43 5.25
C ASN A 6 -33.19 8.72 6.60
N ASP A 7 -32.21 7.86 6.85
CA ASP A 7 -31.90 7.34 8.18
C ASP A 7 -30.42 7.61 8.46
N ARG A 8 -30.14 8.77 9.07
CA ARG A 8 -28.79 9.30 9.32
C ARG A 8 -28.02 8.59 10.45
N ASP A 9 -28.43 7.40 10.90
CA ASP A 9 -27.88 6.78 12.11
C ASP A 9 -27.40 5.32 12.01
N LYS A 10 -27.28 4.71 10.83
CA LYS A 10 -26.53 3.44 10.70
C LYS A 10 -25.75 3.39 9.40
N LEU A 11 -24.50 3.87 9.42
CA LEU A 11 -23.50 3.38 8.49
C LEU A 11 -23.44 1.85 8.68
N ASN A 12 -23.76 1.09 7.64
CA ASN A 12 -23.78 -0.37 7.70
C ASN A 12 -22.33 -0.88 7.72
N TYR A 13 -21.74 -0.95 8.92
CA TYR A 13 -20.42 -1.56 9.11
C TYR A 13 -20.52 -3.08 9.15
N ALA A 14 -19.49 -3.76 8.64
CA ALA A 14 -19.34 -5.19 8.82
C ALA A 14 -19.12 -5.51 10.30
N ALA A 15 -19.53 -6.71 10.72
CA ALA A 15 -19.46 -7.13 12.13
C ALA A 15 -18.06 -6.92 12.71
N GLY A 16 -17.98 -6.28 13.89
CA GLY A 16 -16.74 -5.99 14.61
C GLY A 16 -15.89 -4.84 14.07
N VAL A 17 -16.11 -4.38 12.83
CA VAL A 17 -15.29 -3.32 12.22
C VAL A 17 -15.41 -2.01 13.00
N LEU A 18 -16.64 -1.57 13.28
CA LEU A 18 -16.84 -0.31 14.00
C LEU A 18 -16.32 -0.39 15.45
N ASP A 19 -16.47 -1.55 16.09
CA ASP A 19 -16.02 -1.77 17.46
C ASP A 19 -14.51 -1.53 17.56
N ILE A 20 -13.73 -2.13 16.67
CA ILE A 20 -12.27 -1.97 16.63
C ILE A 20 -11.89 -0.57 16.14
N ALA A 21 -12.49 -0.09 15.05
CA ALA A 21 -12.16 1.21 14.47
C ALA A 21 -12.38 2.38 15.44
N SER A 22 -13.37 2.26 16.34
CA SER A 22 -13.67 3.27 17.35
C SER A 22 -12.65 3.35 18.48
N LEU A 23 -11.84 2.30 18.68
CA LEU A 23 -10.77 2.26 19.68
C LEU A 23 -9.47 2.91 19.17
N ILE A 24 -9.32 3.02 17.85
CA ILE A 24 -8.12 3.61 17.23
C ILE A 24 -8.13 5.13 17.50
N PRO A 25 -7.08 5.68 18.13
CA PRO A 25 -6.98 7.10 18.39
C PRO A 25 -7.09 7.90 17.09
N LYS A 26 -7.80 9.03 17.13
CA LYS A 26 -7.83 9.95 16.00
C LYS A 26 -6.42 10.45 15.71
N LEU A 27 -5.92 10.07 14.55
CA LEU A 27 -4.64 10.53 14.02
C LEU A 27 -4.81 11.99 13.57
N ASP A 28 -4.07 12.92 14.19
CA ASP A 28 -4.03 14.33 13.81
C ASP A 28 -2.71 14.63 13.09
N THR A 29 -2.82 14.88 11.79
CA THR A 29 -1.68 15.10 10.89
C THR A 29 -1.14 16.54 10.91
N LYS A 30 -1.73 17.46 11.68
CA LYS A 30 -1.23 18.85 11.78
C LYS A 30 0.19 18.97 12.35
N ASP A 31 0.56 18.06 13.24
CA ASP A 31 1.88 18.02 13.87
C ASP A 31 2.48 16.63 13.67
N VAL A 32 3.38 16.53 12.70
CA VAL A 32 4.03 15.27 12.31
C VAL A 32 4.77 14.61 13.48
N ASN A 33 5.43 15.40 14.34
CA ASN A 33 6.18 14.87 15.47
C ASN A 33 5.24 14.30 16.52
N LYS A 34 4.16 15.04 16.84
CA LYS A 34 3.13 14.56 17.75
C LYS A 34 2.43 13.31 17.20
N LEU A 35 2.11 13.30 15.90
CA LEU A 35 1.51 12.16 15.21
C LEU A 35 2.40 10.91 15.32
N ARG A 36 3.69 11.01 14.94
CA ARG A 36 4.66 9.90 15.01
C ARG A 36 4.84 9.38 16.44
N ASN A 37 4.81 10.27 17.43
CA ASN A 37 4.92 9.87 18.84
C ASN A 37 3.66 9.17 19.35
N SER A 38 2.47 9.65 18.97
CA SER A 38 1.20 8.99 19.31
C SER A 38 1.07 7.64 18.61
N TYR A 39 1.46 7.56 17.33
CA TYR A 39 1.44 6.32 16.55
C TYR A 39 2.33 5.25 17.18
N ARG A 40 3.60 5.58 17.50
CA ARG A 40 4.50 4.64 18.19
C ARG A 40 3.95 4.16 19.53
N LYS A 41 3.32 5.03 20.32
CA LYS A 41 2.70 4.63 21.59
C LYS A 41 1.48 3.71 21.40
N PHE A 42 0.72 3.91 20.33
CA PHE A 42 -0.48 3.11 20.06
C PHE A 42 -0.12 1.73 19.54
N VAL A 43 0.79 1.67 18.56
CA VAL A 43 1.21 0.43 17.92
C VAL A 43 2.14 -0.39 18.85
N GLY A 44 2.81 0.29 19.79
CA GLY A 44 3.76 -0.33 20.71
C GLY A 44 5.12 -0.61 20.08
N ASP A 45 6.07 -1.06 20.89
CA ASP A 45 7.42 -1.43 20.43
C ASP A 45 7.47 -2.87 19.85
N ASP A 46 6.41 -3.67 20.05
CA ASP A 46 6.37 -5.12 19.80
C ASP A 46 5.66 -5.52 18.49
N LEU A 47 5.81 -4.75 17.41
CA LEU A 47 5.42 -5.16 16.03
C LEU A 47 6.09 -6.46 15.54
N HIS A 48 6.97 -7.04 16.35
CA HIS A 48 7.80 -8.20 16.03
C HIS A 48 7.18 -9.54 16.45
N ASP A 49 6.22 -9.57 17.39
CA ASP A 49 5.77 -10.83 17.96
C ASP A 49 4.85 -11.62 17.03
N ASP A 50 4.01 -10.95 16.24
CA ASP A 50 3.05 -11.63 15.37
C ASP A 50 3.70 -12.35 14.19
N VAL A 51 4.90 -11.91 13.78
CA VAL A 51 5.67 -12.56 12.71
C VAL A 51 6.10 -13.98 13.11
N LYS A 52 6.25 -14.27 14.41
CA LYS A 52 6.65 -15.60 14.91
C LYS A 52 5.59 -16.68 14.64
N ASN A 53 4.38 -16.28 14.30
CA ASN A 53 3.29 -17.20 13.97
C ASN A 53 3.37 -17.75 12.55
N TYR A 54 4.31 -17.26 11.72
CA TYR A 54 4.45 -17.65 10.31
C TYR A 54 5.78 -18.37 10.05
N ASP A 55 5.76 -19.40 9.21
CA ASP A 55 6.93 -20.20 8.81
C ASP A 55 7.77 -19.51 7.72
N VAL A 56 8.36 -18.37 8.10
CA VAL A 56 9.16 -17.53 7.22
C VAL A 56 10.53 -17.22 7.82
N LYS A 57 11.56 -17.27 6.98
CA LYS A 57 12.88 -16.73 7.27
C LYS A 57 12.91 -15.23 6.93
N ILE A 58 13.38 -14.43 7.87
CA ILE A 58 13.58 -12.98 7.68
C ILE A 58 15.05 -12.69 7.44
N CYS A 59 15.35 -11.92 6.41
CA CYS A 59 16.70 -11.45 6.10
C CYS A 59 16.68 -9.93 5.85
N ASP A 60 17.59 -9.20 6.48
CA ASP A 60 17.75 -7.76 6.25
C ASP A 60 18.92 -7.48 5.30
N TYR A 61 18.75 -6.53 4.39
CA TYR A 61 19.78 -6.07 3.47
C TYR A 61 19.84 -4.55 3.42
N LEU A 62 21.00 -4.04 3.01
CA LEU A 62 21.21 -2.62 2.69
C LEU A 62 21.38 -2.48 1.17
N VAL A 63 20.60 -1.59 0.59
CA VAL A 63 20.65 -1.24 -0.83
C VAL A 63 21.10 0.20 -0.97
N THR A 64 22.11 0.45 -1.79
CA THR A 64 22.54 1.82 -2.10
C THR A 64 21.60 2.45 -3.11
N ASN A 65 20.99 3.58 -2.74
CA ASN A 65 20.16 4.38 -3.62
C ASN A 65 20.99 4.87 -4.82
N ILE A 66 20.49 4.66 -6.04
CA ILE A 66 21.26 4.98 -7.25
C ILE A 66 21.35 6.49 -7.49
N TYR A 67 20.40 7.27 -6.98
CA TYR A 67 20.25 8.71 -7.18
C TYR A 67 21.10 9.54 -6.21
N ASP A 68 21.12 9.19 -4.92
CA ASP A 68 21.75 10.01 -3.87
C ASP A 68 22.68 9.23 -2.92
N LYS A 69 22.89 7.93 -3.17
CA LYS A 69 23.73 7.03 -2.38
C LYS A 69 23.27 6.79 -0.94
N TYR A 70 22.04 7.18 -0.60
CA TYR A 70 21.43 6.82 0.68
C TYR A 70 21.34 5.29 0.83
N SER A 71 21.57 4.77 2.03
CA SER A 71 21.47 3.33 2.33
C SER A 71 20.03 2.98 2.73
N ILE A 72 19.32 2.32 1.83
CA ILE A 72 17.94 1.88 2.02
C ILE A 72 17.95 0.51 2.70
N ARG A 73 17.24 0.35 3.81
CA ARG A 73 17.01 -0.97 4.40
C ARG A 73 15.88 -1.68 3.67
N ILE A 74 16.07 -2.96 3.41
CA ILE A 74 14.99 -3.85 2.99
C ILE A 74 14.95 -5.05 3.92
N LYS A 75 13.73 -5.53 4.17
CA LYS A 75 13.46 -6.74 4.95
C LYS A 75 12.78 -7.74 4.04
N VAL A 76 13.42 -8.88 3.86
CA VAL A 76 12.95 -9.95 2.98
C VAL A 76 12.34 -11.05 3.83
N PHE A 77 11.04 -11.29 3.63
CA PHE A 77 10.30 -12.42 4.18
C PHE A 77 10.32 -13.53 3.14
N LYS A 78 10.98 -14.64 3.48
CA LYS A 78 11.14 -15.79 2.59
C LYS A 78 10.51 -17.02 3.25
N PRO A 79 9.54 -17.68 2.61
CA PRO A 79 8.96 -18.90 3.16
C PRO A 79 10.00 -20.02 3.24
N ASN A 80 9.86 -20.89 4.23
CA ASN A 80 10.72 -22.08 4.36
C ASN A 80 10.36 -23.14 3.31
N ASN A 81 10.88 -22.94 2.09
CA ASN A 81 10.64 -23.79 0.94
C ASN A 81 11.96 -24.32 0.34
N ASN A 82 11.92 -25.55 -0.20
CA ASN A 82 13.03 -26.21 -0.90
C ASN A 82 13.22 -25.74 -2.36
N HIS A 83 12.37 -24.86 -2.90
CA HIS A 83 12.54 -24.29 -4.23
C HIS A 83 13.79 -23.39 -4.32
N ILE A 84 14.46 -23.44 -5.49
CA ILE A 84 15.71 -22.72 -5.73
C ILE A 84 15.46 -21.21 -5.91
N LYS A 85 14.37 -20.81 -6.59
CA LYS A 85 13.96 -19.41 -6.80
C LYS A 85 12.44 -19.27 -6.69
N LEU A 86 11.99 -18.27 -5.94
CA LEU A 86 10.58 -17.99 -5.69
C LEU A 86 10.13 -16.70 -6.41
N PRO A 87 8.88 -16.59 -6.85
CA PRO A 87 8.34 -15.30 -7.26
C PRO A 87 8.33 -14.33 -6.07
N GLY A 88 8.16 -13.03 -6.31
CA GLY A 88 8.10 -12.10 -5.18
C GLY A 88 7.40 -10.78 -5.43
N LEU A 89 7.09 -10.11 -4.32
CA LEU A 89 6.44 -8.81 -4.27
C LEU A 89 7.33 -7.81 -3.56
N VAL A 90 7.62 -6.68 -4.21
CA VAL A 90 8.24 -5.53 -3.56
C VAL A 90 7.15 -4.72 -2.89
N HIS A 91 7.21 -4.61 -1.56
CA HIS A 91 6.13 -4.07 -0.75
C HIS A 91 6.50 -2.72 -0.13
N PHE A 92 5.53 -1.80 -0.12
CA PHE A 92 5.65 -0.46 0.43
C PHE A 92 4.57 -0.23 1.49
N HIS A 93 5.00 0.08 2.70
CA HIS A 93 4.09 0.24 3.81
C HIS A 93 3.20 1.49 3.72
N GLY A 94 2.05 1.45 4.40
CA GLY A 94 1.14 2.59 4.55
C GLY A 94 1.64 3.66 5.52
N GLY A 95 0.77 4.61 5.88
CA GLY A 95 1.09 5.66 6.86
C GLY A 95 1.08 7.09 6.32
N GLY A 96 0.38 7.33 5.21
CA GLY A 96 0.21 8.69 4.67
C GLY A 96 1.53 9.36 4.29
N PHE A 97 2.53 8.62 3.84
CA PHE A 97 3.91 9.08 3.55
C PHE A 97 4.67 9.63 4.79
N ILE A 98 4.03 9.71 5.95
CA ILE A 98 4.53 10.40 7.15
C ILE A 98 4.88 9.42 8.27
N LEU A 99 4.16 8.31 8.32
CA LEU A 99 4.21 7.29 9.37
C LEU A 99 4.71 5.96 8.84
N GLY A 100 4.99 5.08 9.79
CA GLY A 100 5.44 3.72 9.56
C GLY A 100 6.95 3.60 9.49
N ASP A 101 7.39 2.36 9.32
CA ASP A 101 8.77 1.94 9.22
C ASP A 101 8.83 0.53 8.62
N ILE A 102 10.05 -0.04 8.56
CA ILE A 102 10.29 -1.40 8.05
C ILE A 102 9.51 -2.51 8.77
N ASN A 103 8.95 -2.23 9.95
CA ASN A 103 8.20 -3.21 10.73
C ASN A 103 6.69 -3.09 10.60
N THR A 104 6.17 -1.93 10.17
CA THR A 104 4.74 -1.59 10.18
C THR A 104 3.86 -2.64 9.53
N ASP A 105 4.31 -3.22 8.42
CA ASP A 105 3.55 -4.20 7.65
C ASP A 105 4.14 -5.62 7.74
N SER A 106 4.93 -5.91 8.78
CA SER A 106 5.66 -7.19 8.89
C SER A 106 4.73 -8.40 8.97
N GLU A 107 3.64 -8.30 9.73
CA GLU A 107 2.68 -9.40 9.85
C GLU A 107 2.04 -9.72 8.49
N ARG A 108 1.57 -8.69 7.76
CA ARG A 108 1.03 -8.84 6.40
C ARG A 108 2.06 -9.46 5.47
N CYS A 109 3.30 -8.99 5.50
CA CYS A 109 4.38 -9.53 4.67
C CYS A 109 4.66 -11.00 4.99
N ALA A 110 4.69 -11.37 6.27
CA ALA A 110 4.90 -12.75 6.71
C ALA A 110 3.74 -13.67 6.30
N ARG A 111 2.50 -13.22 6.53
CA ARG A 111 1.27 -13.92 6.13
C ARG A 111 1.22 -14.20 4.63
N LEU A 112 1.50 -13.18 3.81
CA LEU A 112 1.52 -13.32 2.35
C LEU A 112 2.69 -14.20 1.89
N ALA A 113 3.88 -14.06 2.48
CA ALA A 113 5.04 -14.87 2.13
C ALA A 113 4.79 -16.36 2.36
N GLU A 114 4.25 -16.73 3.52
CA GLU A 114 3.89 -18.11 3.86
C GLU A 114 2.76 -18.62 2.97
N ALA A 115 1.64 -17.90 2.87
CA ALA A 115 0.47 -18.38 2.17
C ALA A 115 0.67 -18.54 0.65
N LEU A 116 1.44 -17.62 0.04
CA LEU A 116 1.69 -17.63 -1.40
C LEU A 116 2.97 -18.34 -1.81
N GLN A 117 3.79 -18.77 -0.84
CA GLN A 117 5.12 -19.31 -1.10
C GLN A 117 5.96 -18.34 -1.97
N MET A 118 5.90 -17.05 -1.64
CA MET A 118 6.54 -15.94 -2.34
C MET A 118 7.52 -15.20 -1.44
N CYS A 119 8.59 -14.64 -2.02
CA CYS A 119 9.43 -13.68 -1.31
C CYS A 119 8.72 -12.32 -1.24
N ILE A 120 8.58 -11.75 -0.05
CA ILE A 120 8.08 -10.37 0.12
C ILE A 120 9.25 -9.47 0.53
N ILE A 121 9.54 -8.46 -0.28
CA ILE A 121 10.64 -7.51 -0.09
C ILE A 121 10.05 -6.20 0.44
N ASN A 122 9.99 -6.05 1.75
CA ASN A 122 9.50 -4.83 2.38
C ASN A 122 10.57 -3.73 2.34
N VAL A 123 10.21 -2.54 1.84
CA VAL A 123 11.14 -1.44 1.61
C VAL A 123 10.97 -0.35 2.68
N GLU A 124 12.06 0.01 3.34
CA GLU A 124 12.09 1.18 4.24
C GLU A 124 12.35 2.45 3.44
N TYR A 125 11.30 3.03 2.87
CA TYR A 125 11.39 4.28 2.14
C TYR A 125 11.44 5.48 3.09
N ARG A 126 12.09 6.57 2.68
CA ARG A 126 12.15 7.79 3.49
C ARG A 126 10.82 8.53 3.53
N LEU A 127 10.49 9.07 4.71
CA LEU A 127 9.19 9.68 5.00
C LEU A 127 9.19 11.20 4.76
N SER A 128 8.02 11.70 4.40
CA SER A 128 7.70 13.12 4.35
C SER A 128 7.36 13.65 5.76
N PRO A 129 7.59 14.94 6.03
CA PRO A 129 8.05 16.00 5.11
C PRO A 129 9.57 16.11 4.97
N GLU A 130 10.38 15.35 5.73
CA GLU A 130 11.84 15.44 5.65
C GLU A 130 12.38 14.97 4.29
N SER A 131 11.64 14.07 3.64
CA SER A 131 11.93 13.54 2.31
C SER A 131 10.64 13.54 1.49
N PRO A 132 10.25 14.70 0.92
CA PRO A 132 9.07 14.79 0.05
C PRO A 132 9.31 14.04 -1.28
N TYR A 133 8.29 14.00 -2.13
CA TYR A 133 8.41 13.52 -3.50
C TYR A 133 9.62 14.17 -4.21
N PRO A 134 10.40 13.42 -5.02
CA PRO A 134 10.22 12.03 -5.45
C PRO A 134 10.95 10.97 -4.58
N THR A 135 11.36 11.33 -3.36
CA THR A 135 12.35 10.56 -2.60
C THR A 135 11.98 9.08 -2.39
N ALA A 136 10.77 8.81 -1.90
CA ALA A 136 10.31 7.44 -1.64
C ALA A 136 10.23 6.57 -2.92
N ILE A 137 9.89 7.18 -4.06
CA ILE A 137 9.86 6.48 -5.37
C ILE A 137 11.28 6.12 -5.80
N TYR A 138 12.23 7.02 -5.60
CA TYR A 138 13.64 6.76 -5.91
C TYR A 138 14.26 5.72 -4.98
N ASP A 139 13.83 5.67 -3.72
CA ASP A 139 14.20 4.58 -2.81
C ASP A 139 13.69 3.23 -3.34
N GLY A 140 12.39 3.13 -3.64
CA GLY A 140 11.79 1.91 -4.18
C GLY A 140 12.35 1.48 -5.53
N PHE A 141 12.55 2.43 -6.46
CA PHE A 141 13.13 2.15 -7.77
C PHE A 141 14.59 1.67 -7.67
N SER A 142 15.36 2.21 -6.72
CA SER A 142 16.73 1.73 -6.44
C SER A 142 16.73 0.30 -5.94
N VAL A 143 15.77 -0.08 -5.09
CA VAL A 143 15.59 -1.47 -4.66
C VAL A 143 15.25 -2.37 -5.85
N LEU A 144 14.31 -1.98 -6.72
CA LEU A 144 14.00 -2.76 -7.92
C LEU A 144 15.22 -2.96 -8.81
N SER A 145 15.99 -1.89 -9.06
CA SER A 145 17.23 -1.98 -9.86
C SER A 145 18.26 -2.90 -9.20
N TRP A 146 18.37 -2.89 -7.87
CA TRP A 146 19.26 -3.80 -7.15
C TRP A 146 18.80 -5.26 -7.25
N LEU A 147 17.49 -5.52 -7.18
CA LEU A 147 16.93 -6.86 -7.33
C LEU A 147 17.20 -7.45 -8.71
N GLN A 148 17.22 -6.65 -9.78
CA GLN A 148 17.58 -7.15 -11.12
C GLN A 148 19.00 -7.74 -11.18
N THR A 149 19.90 -7.32 -10.29
CA THR A 149 21.30 -7.77 -10.27
C THR A 149 21.60 -8.75 -9.14
N HIS A 150 20.88 -8.68 -8.02
CA HIS A 150 21.14 -9.47 -6.81
C HIS A 150 19.98 -10.37 -6.37
N GLY A 151 18.79 -10.22 -6.97
CA GLY A 151 17.59 -10.95 -6.57
C GLY A 151 17.77 -12.46 -6.58
N GLU A 152 18.45 -12.99 -7.60
CA GLU A 152 18.71 -14.43 -7.70
C GLU A 152 19.53 -14.97 -6.52
N TYR A 153 20.46 -14.17 -5.97
CA TYR A 153 21.30 -14.56 -4.82
C TYR A 153 20.47 -14.71 -3.54
N ILE A 154 19.40 -13.93 -3.40
CA ILE A 154 18.49 -14.03 -2.25
C ILE A 154 17.36 -15.05 -2.49
N GLY A 155 17.39 -15.76 -3.63
CA GLY A 155 16.43 -16.81 -4.00
C GLY A 155 15.15 -16.28 -4.65
N LEU A 156 15.23 -15.13 -5.31
CA LEU A 156 14.14 -14.52 -6.06
C LEU A 156 14.22 -14.88 -7.54
N ASP A 157 13.07 -15.16 -8.15
CA ASP A 157 12.88 -15.22 -9.59
C ASP A 157 12.55 -13.81 -10.11
N ILE A 158 13.57 -13.10 -10.60
CA ILE A 158 13.45 -11.71 -11.04
C ILE A 158 12.52 -11.51 -12.23
N LYS A 159 12.12 -12.58 -12.92
CA LYS A 159 11.16 -12.52 -14.04
C LYS A 159 9.70 -12.55 -13.57
N ARG A 160 9.47 -12.91 -12.31
CA ARG A 160 8.14 -13.00 -11.67
C ARG A 160 8.07 -12.09 -10.46
N LEU A 161 8.30 -10.80 -10.71
CA LEU A 161 8.18 -9.74 -9.71
C LEU A 161 6.88 -8.99 -9.86
N GLY A 162 6.16 -8.83 -8.76
CA GLY A 162 5.11 -7.83 -8.61
C GLY A 162 5.55 -6.72 -7.67
N ILE A 163 4.72 -5.68 -7.60
CA ILE A 163 4.83 -4.62 -6.63
C ILE A 163 3.54 -4.53 -5.83
N SER A 164 3.65 -4.20 -4.56
CA SER A 164 2.51 -4.09 -3.65
C SER A 164 2.67 -2.89 -2.76
N GLY A 165 1.54 -2.36 -2.28
CA GLY A 165 1.57 -1.36 -1.23
C GLY A 165 0.22 -1.17 -0.58
N VAL A 166 0.25 -0.46 0.53
CA VAL A 166 -0.92 -0.15 1.35
C VAL A 166 -1.10 1.35 1.42
N SER A 167 -2.31 1.88 1.18
CA SER A 167 -2.60 3.31 1.33
C SER A 167 -1.59 4.19 0.56
N ALA A 168 -0.82 5.03 1.24
CA ALA A 168 0.27 5.83 0.68
C ALA A 168 1.40 4.99 0.03
N GLY A 169 1.72 3.81 0.57
CA GLY A 169 2.67 2.88 -0.02
C GLY A 169 2.20 2.36 -1.38
N ALA A 170 0.89 2.19 -1.56
CA ALA A 170 0.33 1.84 -2.86
C ALA A 170 0.46 2.96 -3.89
N ALA A 171 0.41 4.23 -3.45
CA ALA A 171 0.70 5.37 -4.29
C ALA A 171 2.15 5.33 -4.80
N ILE A 172 3.11 5.10 -3.88
CA ILE A 172 4.54 4.93 -4.24
C ILE A 172 4.70 3.78 -5.24
N ALA A 173 4.07 2.64 -4.98
CA ALA A 173 4.15 1.46 -5.85
C ALA A 173 3.56 1.72 -7.26
N ALA A 174 2.41 2.38 -7.35
CA ALA A 174 1.81 2.77 -8.63
C ALA A 174 2.71 3.76 -9.40
N SER A 175 3.26 4.77 -8.71
CA SER A 175 4.22 5.71 -9.29
C SER A 175 5.50 5.04 -9.79
N ILE A 176 5.98 4.00 -9.12
CA ILE A 176 7.11 3.19 -9.59
C ILE A 176 6.75 2.40 -10.84
N CYS A 177 5.53 1.85 -10.96
CA CYS A 177 5.07 1.20 -12.20
C CYS A 177 5.05 2.18 -13.37
N LEU A 178 4.51 3.39 -13.16
CA LEU A 178 4.55 4.48 -14.14
C LEU A 178 5.99 4.79 -14.55
N LEU A 179 6.91 4.91 -13.58
CA LEU A 179 8.33 5.16 -13.84
C LEU A 179 9.01 4.02 -14.62
N CYS A 180 8.69 2.75 -14.32
CA CYS A 180 9.20 1.59 -15.06
C CYS A 180 8.71 1.61 -16.52
N ARG A 181 7.41 1.87 -16.74
CA ARG A 181 6.85 2.01 -18.09
C ARG A 181 7.51 3.15 -18.85
N ASP A 182 7.67 4.33 -18.24
CA ASP A 182 8.28 5.50 -18.87
C ASP A 182 9.77 5.27 -19.24
N LYS A 183 10.38 4.20 -18.70
CA LYS A 183 11.74 3.75 -18.99
C LYS A 183 11.80 2.49 -19.86
N ASP A 184 10.66 2.03 -20.37
CA ASP A 184 10.54 0.78 -21.14
C ASP A 184 11.08 -0.46 -20.37
N LEU A 185 10.86 -0.51 -19.06
CA LEU A 185 11.31 -1.58 -18.17
C LEU A 185 10.17 -2.55 -17.84
N ASP A 186 10.24 -3.75 -18.39
CA ASP A 186 9.28 -4.84 -18.16
C ASP A 186 9.63 -5.71 -16.93
N TRP A 187 10.06 -5.05 -15.84
CA TRP A 187 10.51 -5.71 -14.61
C TRP A 187 9.36 -6.15 -13.70
N LEU A 188 8.19 -5.52 -13.81
CA LEU A 188 7.04 -5.76 -12.94
C LEU A 188 5.90 -6.41 -13.74
N LYS A 189 5.31 -7.46 -13.18
CA LYS A 189 4.22 -8.24 -13.78
C LYS A 189 2.88 -8.02 -13.10
N LEU A 190 2.90 -7.45 -11.89
CA LEU A 190 1.72 -7.24 -11.07
C LEU A 190 1.81 -5.95 -10.26
N GLN A 191 0.67 -5.28 -10.10
CA GLN A 191 0.34 -4.31 -9.06
C GLN A 191 -0.65 -4.94 -8.04
N PHE A 192 -0.34 -4.93 -6.74
CA PHE A 192 -1.25 -5.41 -5.69
C PHE A 192 -1.46 -4.39 -4.58
N PHE A 193 -2.64 -3.78 -4.53
CA PHE A 193 -2.90 -2.58 -3.74
C PHE A 193 -4.01 -2.75 -2.71
N TRP A 194 -3.73 -2.32 -1.48
CA TRP A 194 -4.71 -2.21 -0.40
C TRP A 194 -5.12 -0.76 -0.21
N TYR A 195 -6.41 -0.48 -0.43
CA TYR A 195 -7.11 0.80 -0.26
C TYR A 195 -6.23 2.02 -0.61
N PRO A 196 -5.81 2.12 -1.87
CA PRO A 196 -4.64 2.91 -2.24
C PRO A 196 -4.92 4.42 -2.36
N ALA A 197 -3.93 5.23 -1.97
CA ALA A 197 -3.98 6.68 -2.08
C ALA A 197 -3.56 7.17 -3.49
N LEU A 198 -4.40 6.96 -4.50
CA LEU A 198 -4.01 7.18 -5.91
C LEU A 198 -4.41 8.56 -6.46
N ASP A 199 -5.30 9.26 -5.76
CA ASP A 199 -5.83 10.58 -6.15
C ASP A 199 -5.73 11.56 -4.98
N ASN A 200 -5.47 12.83 -5.31
CA ASN A 200 -5.46 13.95 -4.37
C ASN A 200 -6.63 14.92 -4.59
N ASN A 201 -7.56 14.61 -5.50
CA ASN A 201 -8.76 15.38 -5.74
C ASN A 201 -9.66 15.42 -4.49
N ARG A 202 -10.00 16.63 -4.05
CA ARG A 202 -10.81 16.87 -2.84
C ARG A 202 -12.31 16.88 -3.11
N ASP A 203 -12.71 16.89 -4.38
CA ASP A 203 -14.10 17.05 -4.80
C ASP A 203 -14.81 15.73 -5.10
N THR A 204 -14.16 14.58 -4.90
CA THR A 204 -14.80 13.27 -5.00
C THR A 204 -15.87 13.08 -3.93
N GLU A 205 -16.82 12.16 -4.16
CA GLU A 205 -17.92 11.91 -3.24
C GLU A 205 -17.41 11.26 -1.95
N SER A 206 -16.46 10.33 -2.04
CA SER A 206 -15.78 9.73 -0.90
C SER A 206 -15.06 10.78 -0.03
N MET A 207 -14.39 11.76 -0.65
CA MET A 207 -13.69 12.83 0.07
C MET A 207 -14.66 13.78 0.77
N LYS A 208 -15.78 14.13 0.15
CA LYS A 208 -16.84 14.96 0.75
C LYS A 208 -17.52 14.27 1.93
N ASN A 209 -17.72 12.97 1.86
CA ASN A 209 -18.37 12.20 2.93
C ASN A 209 -17.40 11.70 4.01
N GLY A 210 -16.09 11.77 3.74
CA GLY A 210 -15.02 11.20 4.58
C GLY A 210 -14.62 11.99 5.83
N HIS A 211 -15.28 13.10 6.16
CA HIS A 211 -14.90 13.98 7.29
C HIS A 211 -14.94 13.29 8.65
N HIS A 212 -15.86 12.34 8.82
CA HIS A 212 -16.05 11.57 10.05
C HIS A 212 -15.57 10.12 9.94
N ALA A 213 -14.84 9.78 8.86
CA ALA A 213 -14.30 8.43 8.69
C ALA A 213 -13.38 8.05 9.86
N PHE A 214 -13.47 6.79 10.28
CA PHE A 214 -12.58 6.22 11.28
C PHE A 214 -11.20 5.95 10.67
N VAL A 215 -10.17 5.92 11.53
CA VAL A 215 -8.76 5.70 11.17
C VAL A 215 -8.15 6.81 10.32
N TRP A 216 -8.65 7.02 9.10
CA TRP A 216 -8.14 8.00 8.14
C TRP A 216 -9.28 8.81 7.52
N ASN A 217 -9.31 10.11 7.81
CA ASN A 217 -10.36 11.01 7.35
C ASN A 217 -9.85 12.00 6.29
N THR A 218 -10.77 12.75 5.68
CA THR A 218 -10.47 13.76 4.64
C THR A 218 -9.40 14.77 5.08
N HIS A 219 -9.35 15.13 6.36
CA HIS A 219 -8.33 16.06 6.88
C HIS A 219 -6.93 15.44 6.80
N ASN A 220 -6.79 14.16 7.17
CA ASN A 220 -5.54 13.43 7.08
C ASN A 220 -5.11 13.19 5.63
N VAL A 221 -6.05 12.91 4.73
CA VAL A 221 -5.78 12.81 3.29
C VAL A 221 -5.21 14.12 2.74
N ASN A 222 -5.78 15.26 3.11
CA ASN A 222 -5.28 16.56 2.64
C ASN A 222 -3.85 16.85 3.13
N HIS A 223 -3.55 16.57 4.40
CA HIS A 223 -2.22 16.81 4.94
C HIS A 223 -1.17 15.84 4.42
N MET A 224 -1.50 14.54 4.25
CA MET A 224 -0.53 13.60 3.68
C MET A 224 -0.08 14.03 2.28
N TRP A 225 -1.00 14.48 1.43
CA TRP A 225 -0.65 14.99 0.11
C TRP A 225 0.14 16.31 0.20
N GLN A 226 -0.21 17.20 1.12
CA GLN A 226 0.54 18.44 1.34
C GLN A 226 2.00 18.17 1.76
N TYR A 227 2.24 17.27 2.72
CA TYR A 227 3.62 16.95 3.14
C TYR A 227 4.38 16.19 2.07
N TYR A 228 3.71 15.31 1.32
CA TYR A 228 4.33 14.51 0.28
C TYR A 228 4.74 15.35 -0.94
N LEU A 229 3.86 16.23 -1.41
CA LEU A 229 4.10 17.07 -2.59
C LEU A 229 4.95 18.30 -2.26
N GLY A 230 4.89 18.80 -1.02
CA GLY A 230 5.55 20.04 -0.63
C GLY A 230 5.04 21.22 -1.47
N GLU A 231 5.95 21.91 -2.15
CA GLU A 231 5.65 23.06 -3.03
C GLU A 231 5.46 22.66 -4.51
N LEU A 232 5.48 21.35 -4.82
CA LEU A 232 5.40 20.89 -6.20
C LEU A 232 3.99 21.01 -6.77
N ASP A 233 3.93 21.32 -8.08
CA ASP A 233 2.68 21.29 -8.83
C ASP A 233 2.21 19.84 -9.01
N ASP A 234 0.89 19.73 -9.04
CA ASP A 234 0.07 18.53 -8.91
C ASP A 234 0.15 17.59 -10.14
N ASN A 235 0.98 17.91 -11.14
CA ASN A 235 1.01 17.30 -12.49
C ASN A 235 2.15 16.28 -12.72
N CYS A 236 2.76 15.75 -11.65
CA CYS A 236 3.82 14.76 -11.77
C CYS A 236 3.30 13.35 -11.44
N ASN A 237 4.10 12.31 -11.76
CA ASN A 237 3.84 10.92 -11.38
C ASN A 237 3.71 10.70 -9.85
N ALA A 238 3.75 11.75 -9.02
CA ALA A 238 3.43 11.72 -7.59
C ALA A 238 1.98 11.35 -7.29
N VAL A 239 1.04 11.74 -8.16
CA VAL A 239 -0.39 11.43 -8.03
C VAL A 239 -0.79 10.48 -9.17
N PRO A 240 -0.87 9.16 -8.93
CA PRO A 240 -0.97 8.17 -10.01
C PRO A 240 -2.11 8.39 -11.01
N VAL A 241 -3.30 8.83 -10.56
CA VAL A 241 -4.43 9.07 -11.49
C VAL A 241 -4.20 10.21 -12.48
N LYS A 242 -3.19 11.07 -12.25
CA LYS A 242 -2.84 12.18 -13.15
C LYS A 242 -1.81 11.80 -14.22
N ALA A 243 -1.43 10.52 -14.31
CA ALA A 243 -0.57 10.04 -15.37
C ALA A 243 -1.20 10.26 -16.76
N ASN A 244 -0.39 10.65 -17.74
CA ASN A 244 -0.86 10.92 -19.10
C ASN A 244 -1.34 9.67 -19.87
N ARG A 245 -0.94 8.48 -19.42
CA ARG A 245 -1.27 7.20 -20.04
C ARG A 245 -1.19 6.09 -19.00
N PHE A 246 -1.85 4.96 -19.29
CA PHE A 246 -1.91 3.78 -18.41
C PHE A 246 -1.60 2.47 -19.14
N ASP A 247 -1.44 2.50 -20.46
CA ASP A 247 -1.10 1.33 -21.26
C ASP A 247 0.34 0.88 -21.01
N GLY A 248 0.56 -0.44 -21.05
CA GLY A 248 1.85 -1.05 -20.74
C GLY A 248 2.16 -1.14 -19.24
N LEU A 249 1.22 -0.79 -18.36
CA LEU A 249 1.35 -1.07 -16.93
C LEU A 249 1.08 -2.56 -16.63
N PRO A 250 1.63 -3.09 -15.52
CA PRO A 250 1.36 -4.46 -15.10
C PRO A 250 -0.11 -4.66 -14.72
N GLN A 251 -0.62 -5.90 -14.80
CA GLN A 251 -1.98 -6.20 -14.34
C GLN A 251 -2.15 -5.82 -12.86
N CYS A 252 -3.37 -5.49 -12.44
CA CYS A 252 -3.63 -4.93 -11.12
C CYS A 252 -4.71 -5.67 -10.33
N PHE A 253 -4.41 -6.03 -9.08
CA PHE A 253 -5.39 -6.41 -8.06
C PHE A 253 -5.51 -5.25 -7.06
N LEU A 254 -6.72 -4.71 -6.91
CA LEU A 254 -6.98 -3.53 -6.09
C LEU A 254 -8.11 -3.81 -5.12
N ILE A 255 -7.87 -3.53 -3.84
CA ILE A 255 -8.85 -3.61 -2.77
C ILE A 255 -9.18 -2.20 -2.33
N SER A 256 -10.46 -1.86 -2.17
CA SER A 256 -10.94 -0.61 -1.57
C SER A 256 -11.92 -0.87 -0.43
N CYS A 257 -12.23 0.17 0.34
CA CYS A 257 -13.15 0.11 1.47
C CYS A 257 -14.35 1.02 1.23
N GLU A 258 -15.53 0.60 1.69
CA GLU A 258 -16.75 1.41 1.50
C GLU A 258 -16.68 2.76 2.22
N HIS A 259 -16.19 2.77 3.46
CA HIS A 259 -16.15 3.95 4.33
C HIS A 259 -14.74 4.54 4.40
N ASP A 260 -14.14 4.80 3.24
CA ASP A 260 -12.78 5.36 3.10
C ASP A 260 -12.78 6.57 2.15
N PRO A 261 -12.23 7.73 2.57
CA PRO A 261 -12.11 8.89 1.69
C PRO A 261 -11.32 8.62 0.39
N LEU A 262 -10.43 7.64 0.35
CA LEU A 262 -9.60 7.30 -0.81
C LEU A 262 -10.31 6.41 -1.85
N LYS A 263 -11.51 5.91 -1.54
CA LYS A 263 -12.23 4.92 -2.37
C LYS A 263 -12.39 5.37 -3.83
N ASP A 264 -12.90 6.58 -4.06
CA ASP A 264 -13.19 7.05 -5.43
C ASP A 264 -11.92 7.17 -6.27
N GLY A 265 -10.80 7.60 -5.67
CA GLY A 265 -9.50 7.66 -6.37
C GLY A 265 -8.99 6.28 -6.81
N ALA A 266 -9.26 5.25 -5.99
CA ALA A 266 -8.92 3.88 -6.32
C ALA A 266 -9.80 3.31 -7.44
N GLU A 267 -11.11 3.62 -7.44
CA GLU A 267 -12.04 3.27 -8.51
C GLU A 267 -11.70 3.96 -9.84
N ILE A 268 -11.33 5.25 -9.80
CA ILE A 268 -10.88 6.02 -10.97
C ILE A 268 -9.63 5.38 -11.57
N TYR A 269 -8.64 5.04 -10.76
CA TYR A 269 -7.42 4.39 -11.25
C TYR A 269 -7.70 3.03 -11.91
N ALA A 270 -8.56 2.21 -11.28
CA ALA A 270 -8.98 0.93 -11.85
C ALA A 270 -9.65 1.12 -13.22
N GLN A 271 -10.53 2.11 -13.35
CA GLN A 271 -11.16 2.44 -14.63
C GLN A 271 -10.14 2.84 -15.70
N PHE A 272 -9.14 3.67 -15.35
CA PHE A 272 -8.09 4.06 -16.28
C PHE A 272 -7.23 2.88 -16.76
N LEU A 273 -6.97 1.89 -15.90
CA LEU A 273 -6.29 0.66 -16.32
C LEU A 273 -7.15 -0.13 -17.33
N VAL A 274 -8.44 -0.32 -17.05
CA VAL A 274 -9.36 -1.03 -17.94
C VAL A 274 -9.48 -0.33 -19.29
N ASP A 275 -9.66 1.00 -19.30
CA ASP A 275 -9.76 1.80 -20.53
C ASP A 275 -8.48 1.72 -21.37
N ALA A 276 -7.32 1.52 -20.72
CA ALA A 276 -6.03 1.30 -21.36
C ALA A 276 -5.73 -0.15 -21.74
N ASN A 277 -6.72 -1.06 -21.62
CA ASN A 277 -6.58 -2.51 -21.85
C ASN A 277 -5.56 -3.21 -20.92
N VAL A 278 -5.38 -2.72 -19.70
CA VAL A 278 -4.63 -3.41 -18.64
C VAL A 278 -5.61 -4.22 -17.79
N GLU A 279 -5.30 -5.50 -17.58
CA GLU A 279 -6.13 -6.36 -16.73
C GLU A 279 -6.17 -5.81 -15.30
N CYS A 280 -7.37 -5.54 -14.80
CA CYS A 280 -7.58 -5.01 -13.46
C CYS A 280 -8.77 -5.70 -12.79
N HIS A 281 -8.52 -6.22 -11.59
CA HIS A 281 -9.53 -6.77 -10.70
C HIS A 281 -9.63 -5.85 -9.48
N SER A 282 -10.77 -5.17 -9.35
CA SER A 282 -11.04 -4.26 -8.24
C SER A 282 -12.18 -4.77 -7.39
N ILE A 283 -12.02 -4.74 -6.06
CA ILE A 283 -13.08 -5.06 -5.11
C ILE A 283 -13.21 -3.98 -4.04
N CYS A 284 -14.43 -3.53 -3.79
CA CYS A 284 -14.76 -2.74 -2.61
C CYS A 284 -15.36 -3.65 -1.55
N TYR A 285 -14.72 -3.75 -0.39
CA TYR A 285 -15.32 -4.45 0.76
C TYR A 285 -16.36 -3.54 1.42
N LEU A 286 -17.59 -4.04 1.50
CA LEU A 286 -18.68 -3.31 2.14
C LEU A 286 -18.57 -3.38 3.67
N GLY A 287 -18.91 -2.28 4.32
CA GLY A 287 -18.89 -2.11 5.76
C GLY A 287 -17.48 -2.00 6.37
N THR A 288 -16.45 -1.82 5.54
CA THR A 288 -15.06 -1.65 6.00
C THR A 288 -14.62 -0.19 6.01
N VAL A 289 -13.57 0.09 6.77
CA VAL A 289 -12.91 1.39 6.88
C VAL A 289 -11.45 1.28 6.42
N HIS A 290 -10.78 2.42 6.23
CA HIS A 290 -9.36 2.43 5.93
C HIS A 290 -8.54 1.63 6.97
N GLY A 291 -7.66 0.73 6.51
CA GLY A 291 -6.83 -0.09 7.40
C GLY A 291 -7.50 -1.32 8.02
N PHE A 292 -8.71 -1.69 7.58
CA PHE A 292 -9.51 -2.76 8.19
C PHE A 292 -8.80 -4.11 8.26
N ASP A 293 -7.87 -4.41 7.36
CA ASP A 293 -7.14 -5.68 7.28
C ASP A 293 -6.18 -5.91 8.46
N THR A 294 -6.00 -4.91 9.33
CA THR A 294 -5.24 -5.02 10.58
C THR A 294 -6.12 -5.32 11.78
N PHE A 295 -7.44 -5.49 11.60
CA PHE A 295 -8.40 -5.66 12.70
C PHE A 295 -8.50 -7.12 13.18
N GLY A 296 -7.37 -7.83 13.22
CA GLY A 296 -7.28 -9.22 13.68
C GLY A 296 -8.15 -10.19 12.88
N ASP A 297 -8.77 -11.14 13.58
CA ASP A 297 -9.46 -12.29 12.99
C ASP A 297 -10.92 -12.05 12.55
N LEU A 298 -11.33 -10.80 12.31
CA LEU A 298 -12.68 -10.53 11.81
C LEU A 298 -12.94 -11.28 10.48
N ASP A 299 -14.13 -11.84 10.31
CA ASP A 299 -14.51 -12.60 9.10
C ASP A 299 -14.29 -11.81 7.80
N ILE A 300 -14.49 -10.49 7.83
CA ILE A 300 -14.27 -9.62 6.66
C ILE A 300 -12.78 -9.48 6.33
N VAL A 301 -11.90 -9.48 7.34
CA VAL A 301 -10.44 -9.44 7.19
C VAL A 301 -9.94 -10.76 6.63
N ASN A 302 -10.36 -11.88 7.20
CA ASN A 302 -9.96 -13.20 6.74
C ASN A 302 -10.39 -13.45 5.28
N ARG A 303 -11.62 -13.07 4.91
CA ARG A 303 -12.07 -13.12 3.51
C ARG A 303 -11.22 -12.25 2.59
N ALA A 304 -10.82 -11.06 3.04
CA ALA A 304 -9.95 -10.19 2.24
C ALA A 304 -8.58 -10.82 1.96
N TYR A 305 -7.98 -11.46 2.96
CA TYR A 305 -6.73 -12.21 2.77
C TYR A 305 -6.92 -13.45 1.90
N GLU A 306 -7.96 -14.27 2.13
CA GLU A 306 -8.24 -15.46 1.33
C GLU A 306 -8.41 -15.12 -0.16
N GLN A 307 -9.19 -14.09 -0.46
CA GLN A 307 -9.41 -13.64 -1.84
C GLN A 307 -8.12 -13.08 -2.46
N SER A 308 -7.33 -12.31 -1.68
CA SER A 308 -6.02 -11.83 -2.13
C SER A 308 -5.08 -12.98 -2.47
N ILE A 309 -5.05 -14.03 -1.63
CA ILE A 309 -4.21 -15.21 -1.84
C ILE A 309 -4.66 -15.95 -3.11
N GLN A 310 -5.97 -16.08 -3.35
CA GLN A 310 -6.48 -16.71 -4.57
C GLN A 310 -6.08 -15.93 -5.83
N TRP A 311 -6.14 -14.61 -5.81
CA TRP A 311 -5.72 -13.77 -6.93
C TRP A 311 -4.23 -13.86 -7.21
N LEU A 312 -3.42 -13.81 -6.16
CA LEU A 312 -1.96 -13.81 -6.26
C LEU A 312 -1.39 -15.19 -6.55
N GLY A 313 -2.05 -16.27 -6.14
CA GLY A 313 -1.62 -17.65 -6.37
C GLY A 313 -1.68 -18.10 -7.83
N ILE A 314 -2.17 -17.25 -8.74
CA ILE A 314 -2.23 -17.50 -10.19
C ILE A 314 -0.90 -17.12 -10.89
N LEU A 315 0.04 -16.46 -10.18
CA LEU A 315 1.35 -15.96 -10.67
C LEU A 315 2.51 -16.96 -10.52
#